data_AF-A0AAD7AAK7-F1
#
_entry.id   AF-A0AAD7AAK7-F1
#
_cell.length_a   1.000
_cell.length_b   1.000
_cell.length_c   1.000
_cell.angle_alpha   90.00
_cell.angle_beta   90.00
_cell.angle_gamma   90.00
#
_symmetry.space_group_name_H-M   'P 1'
#
loop_
_entity.id
_entity.type
_entity.pdbx_description
1 polymer ?
#
loop_
_entity_poly.entity_id
_entity_poly.type
_entity_poly.pdbx_seq_one_letter_code
_entity_poly.pdbx_strand_id
1 'polypeptide(L)'
;APIILSSDEWPGVQRAAQDLATDIHRLTDIKPTISNISASNPPLIVGTLGKSSSINHIVNSTKLDVSSIENQWESFTTKVVANPLPGVAKAYLIMGSDKRGTIFARF
;
A
#
# COMPACT_ATOMS: atom_id res chain seq x y z
N ALA A 1 -9.84 -8.05 5.34
CA ALA A 1 -8.36 -7.91 5.44
C ALA A 1 -8.04 -6.47 5.83
N PRO A 2 -6.98 -6.21 6.61
CA PRO A 2 -6.60 -4.86 6.98
C PRO A 2 -5.83 -4.14 5.86
N ILE A 3 -5.93 -2.82 5.86
CA ILE A 3 -5.12 -1.93 5.02
C ILE A 3 -3.95 -1.43 5.88
N ILE A 4 -2.74 -1.62 5.38
CA ILE A 4 -1.52 -1.16 6.03
C ILE A 4 -1.01 0.08 5.30
N LEU A 5 -0.80 1.14 6.07
CA LEU A 5 -0.29 2.40 5.58
C LEU A 5 0.69 2.97 6.61
N SER A 6 1.79 3.55 6.13
CA SER A 6 2.78 4.15 7.02
C SER A 6 2.34 5.54 7.46
N SER A 7 2.65 5.94 8.69
CA SER A 7 2.20 7.23 9.26
C SER A 7 2.85 8.45 8.59
N ASP A 8 3.98 8.23 7.93
CA ASP A 8 4.74 9.22 7.16
C ASP A 8 4.20 9.44 5.74
N GLU A 9 3.12 8.75 5.34
CA GLU A 9 2.46 8.99 4.05
C GLU A 9 1.87 10.39 3.91
N TRP A 10 1.68 10.80 2.66
CA TRP A 10 0.99 12.05 2.36
C TRP A 10 -0.43 12.06 2.96
N PRO A 11 -0.89 13.18 3.54
CA PRO A 11 -2.26 13.28 4.07
C PRO A 11 -3.34 12.93 3.03
N GLY A 12 -3.09 13.26 1.76
CA GLY A 12 -3.99 12.88 0.65
C GLY A 12 -4.04 11.37 0.39
N VAL A 13 -2.93 10.67 0.57
CA VAL A 13 -2.85 9.20 0.45
C VAL A 13 -3.54 8.53 1.64
N GLN A 14 -3.37 9.07 2.85
CA GLN A 14 -4.12 8.61 4.03
C GLN A 14 -5.62 8.77 3.84
N ARG A 15 -6.06 9.89 3.27
CA ARG A 15 -7.47 10.11 2.93
C ARG A 15 -7.97 9.12 1.87
N ALA A 16 -7.21 8.93 0.81
CA ALA A 16 -7.53 7.95 -0.23
C ALA A 16 -7.68 6.53 0.34
N ALA A 17 -6.83 6.12 1.28
CA ALA A 17 -6.96 4.82 1.95
C ALA A 17 -8.25 4.71 2.79
N GLN A 18 -8.69 5.79 3.43
CA GLN A 18 -9.98 5.83 4.16
C GLN A 18 -11.17 5.71 3.20
N ASP A 19 -11.10 6.37 2.05
CA ASP A 19 -12.13 6.29 1.01
C ASP A 19 -12.20 4.85 0.46
N LEU A 20 -11.04 4.21 0.22
CA LEU A 20 -10.97 2.79 -0.17
C LEU A 20 -11.61 1.86 0.87
N ALA A 21 -11.32 2.05 2.15
CA ALA A 21 -11.93 1.26 3.22
C ALA A 21 -13.46 1.44 3.27
N THR A 22 -13.94 2.65 2.95
CA THR A 22 -15.36 2.96 2.87
C THR A 22 -16.01 2.29 1.66
N ASP A 23 -15.34 2.28 0.51
CA ASP A 23 -15.85 1.63 -0.70
C ASP A 23 -15.90 0.11 -0.53
N ILE A 24 -14.88 -0.51 0.08
CA ILE A 24 -14.90 -1.94 0.43
C ILE A 24 -16.07 -2.24 1.39
N HIS A 25 -16.30 -1.39 2.38
CA HIS A 25 -17.42 -1.55 3.29
C HIS A 25 -18.76 -1.49 2.57
N ARG A 26 -18.95 -0.55 1.63
CA ARG A 26 -20.19 -0.45 0.83
C ARG A 26 -20.47 -1.68 -0.02
N LEU A 27 -19.42 -2.38 -0.48
CA LEU A 27 -19.55 -3.55 -1.33
C LEU A 27 -19.66 -4.87 -0.57
N THR A 28 -19.12 -4.94 0.65
CA THR A 28 -18.96 -6.20 1.40
C THR A 28 -19.63 -6.20 2.77
N ASP A 29 -20.17 -5.06 3.21
CA ASP A 29 -20.60 -4.76 4.58
C ASP A 29 -19.51 -4.93 5.66
N ILE A 30 -18.27 -5.24 5.27
CA ILE A 30 -17.13 -5.43 6.16
C ILE A 30 -16.19 -4.24 6.01
N LYS A 31 -15.98 -3.47 7.08
CA LYS A 31 -15.06 -2.34 7.07
C LYS A 31 -13.61 -2.79 7.37
N PRO A 32 -12.66 -2.65 6.43
CA PRO A 32 -11.26 -2.88 6.69
C PRO A 32 -10.73 -1.94 7.78
N THR A 33 -9.92 -2.46 8.69
CA THR A 33 -9.15 -1.63 9.62
C THR A 33 -7.92 -1.07 8.90
N ILE A 34 -7.63 0.22 9.12
CA ILE A 34 -6.40 0.86 8.66
C ILE A 34 -5.43 0.86 9.84
N SER A 35 -4.23 0.31 9.65
CA SER A 35 -3.22 0.22 10.70
C SER A 35 -1.82 0.41 10.13
N ASN A 36 -0.86 0.72 10.99
CA ASN A 36 0.56 0.81 10.65
C ASN A 36 1.34 -0.47 11.00
N ILE A 37 0.68 -1.50 11.54
CA ILE A 37 1.29 -2.72 12.07
C ILE A 37 0.83 -3.93 11.25
N SER A 38 1.70 -4.92 11.09
CA SER A 38 1.40 -6.14 10.32
C SER A 38 0.30 -6.97 10.98
N ALA A 39 -0.64 -7.46 10.17
CA ALA A 39 -1.65 -8.42 10.57
C ALA A 39 -1.35 -9.82 10.00
N SER A 40 -1.87 -10.87 10.64
CA SER A 40 -1.66 -12.27 10.22
C SER A 40 -2.37 -12.65 8.91
N ASN A 41 -3.48 -11.97 8.58
CA ASN A 41 -4.21 -12.16 7.32
C ASN A 41 -3.58 -11.33 6.21
N PRO A 42 -3.62 -11.80 4.94
CA PRO A 42 -2.92 -11.13 3.85
C PRO A 42 -3.37 -9.67 3.74
N PRO A 43 -2.51 -8.70 4.12
CA PRO A 43 -2.90 -7.31 4.18
C PRO A 43 -2.83 -6.66 2.81
N LEU A 44 -3.56 -5.56 2.67
CA LEU A 44 -3.38 -4.61 1.58
C LEU A 44 -2.38 -3.55 2.02
N ILE A 45 -1.20 -3.49 1.44
CA ILE A 45 -0.17 -2.50 1.78
C ILE A 45 -0.20 -1.39 0.73
N VAL A 46 -0.38 -0.15 1.15
CA VAL A 46 -0.42 1.01 0.26
C VAL A 46 0.66 2.00 0.65
N GLY A 47 1.41 2.51 -0.32
CA GLY A 47 2.31 3.62 -0.08
C GLY A 47 2.97 4.18 -1.33
N THR A 48 3.79 5.20 -1.14
CA THR A 48 4.49 5.96 -2.15
C THR A 48 5.98 5.65 -2.09
N LEU A 49 6.57 5.32 -3.25
CA LEU A 49 7.99 5.03 -3.37
C LEU A 49 8.82 6.23 -2.90
N GLY A 50 9.85 5.98 -2.08
CA GLY A 50 10.73 7.04 -1.56
C GLY A 50 10.15 7.89 -0.43
N LYS A 51 8.83 7.84 -0.17
CA LYS A 51 8.19 8.55 0.95
C LYS A 51 7.82 7.64 2.11
N SER A 52 7.30 6.44 1.82
CA SER A 52 6.86 5.49 2.84
C SER A 52 8.02 4.67 3.38
N SER A 53 8.29 4.79 4.67
CA SER A 53 9.23 3.92 5.39
C SER A 53 8.90 2.43 5.22
N SER A 54 7.61 2.06 5.29
CA SER A 54 7.17 0.66 5.12
C SER A 54 7.44 0.14 3.71
N ILE A 55 7.13 0.91 2.66
CA ILE A 55 7.41 0.49 1.28
C ILE A 55 8.91 0.36 1.04
N ASN A 56 9.70 1.33 1.49
CA ASN A 56 11.16 1.28 1.33
C ASN A 56 11.75 0.03 2.00
N HIS A 57 11.26 -0.32 3.19
CA HIS A 57 11.66 -1.55 3.87
C HIS A 57 11.29 -2.80 3.06
N ILE A 58 10.06 -2.87 2.53
CA ILE A 58 9.59 -4.01 1.72
C ILE A 58 10.40 -4.14 0.43
N VAL A 59 10.62 -3.04 -0.28
CA VAL A 59 11.40 -3.04 -1.54
C VAL A 59 12.83 -3.54 -1.27
N ASN A 60 13.47 -3.09 -0.19
CA ASN A 60 14.80 -3.53 0.18
C ASN A 60 14.84 -5.00 0.63
N SER A 61 13.88 -5.44 1.46
CA SER A 61 13.85 -6.81 2.00
C SER A 61 13.52 -7.86 0.93
N THR A 62 12.59 -7.55 0.03
CA THR A 62 12.10 -8.47 -0.99
C THR A 62 12.79 -8.30 -2.35
N LYS A 63 13.66 -7.30 -2.49
CA LYS A 63 14.36 -6.93 -3.74
C LYS A 63 13.39 -6.76 -4.92
N LEU A 64 12.28 -6.09 -4.67
CA LEU A 64 11.28 -5.81 -5.69
C LEU A 64 11.86 -4.89 -6.76
N ASP A 65 11.66 -5.27 -8.01
CA ASP A 65 11.89 -4.38 -9.14
C ASP A 65 10.79 -3.31 -9.19
N VAL A 66 11.21 -2.07 -8.95
CA VAL A 66 10.40 -0.83 -8.96
C VAL A 66 10.75 0.09 -10.14
N SER A 67 11.65 -0.34 -11.03
CA SER A 67 12.13 0.46 -12.17
C SER A 67 11.01 0.94 -13.09
N SER A 68 9.90 0.20 -13.16
CA SER A 68 8.72 0.56 -13.96
C SER A 68 7.98 1.81 -13.48
N ILE A 69 8.13 2.19 -12.21
CA ILE A 69 7.47 3.37 -11.62
C ILE A 69 8.46 4.41 -11.09
N GLU A 70 9.74 4.05 -10.95
CA GLU A 70 10.76 4.97 -10.45
C GLU A 70 10.95 6.16 -11.41
N ASN A 71 10.87 7.38 -10.87
CA ASN A 71 10.93 8.65 -11.62
C ASN A 71 9.86 8.83 -12.72
N GLN A 72 8.80 8.01 -12.71
CA GLN A 72 7.68 8.17 -13.63
C GLN A 72 6.63 9.12 -13.06
N TRP A 73 5.97 9.88 -13.94
CA TRP A 73 4.89 10.79 -13.56
C TRP A 73 3.61 10.02 -13.27
N GLU A 74 3.04 10.21 -12.08
CA GLU A 74 1.71 9.74 -11.66
C GLU A 74 1.45 8.25 -11.91
N SER A 75 2.49 7.46 -11.83
CA SER A 75 2.47 6.03 -12.14
C SER A 75 2.27 5.21 -10.88
N PHE A 76 1.71 4.02 -11.01
CA PHE A 76 1.57 3.09 -9.91
C PHE A 76 1.76 1.65 -10.39
N THR A 77 2.08 0.77 -9.44
CA THR A 77 2.17 -0.67 -9.67
C THR A 77 1.47 -1.41 -8.56
N THR A 78 0.87 -2.54 -8.90
CA THR A 78 0.27 -3.47 -7.96
C THR A 78 0.91 -4.83 -8.11
N LYS A 79 1.31 -5.44 -6.99
CA LYS A 79 1.93 -6.78 -6.99
C LYS A 79 1.52 -7.55 -5.76
N VAL A 80 1.39 -8.87 -5.90
CA VAL A 80 1.33 -9.77 -4.75
C VAL A 80 2.76 -10.13 -4.37
N VAL A 81 3.12 -9.88 -3.11
CA VAL A 81 4.47 -10.09 -2.60
C VAL A 81 4.43 -11.16 -1.52
N ALA A 82 5.34 -12.14 -1.62
CA ALA A 82 5.51 -13.16 -0.60
C ALA A 82 6.48 -12.67 0.48
N ASN A 83 6.17 -12.96 1.75
CA ASN A 83 6.96 -12.57 2.92
C ASN A 83 7.39 -11.08 2.97
N PRO A 84 6.47 -10.10 2.77
CA PRO A 84 6.83 -8.68 2.76
C PRO A 84 7.23 -8.16 4.15
N LEU A 85 6.68 -8.74 5.21
CA LEU A 85 6.92 -8.37 6.61
C LEU A 85 7.04 -9.64 7.48
N PRO A 86 7.74 -9.58 8.63
CA PRO A 86 7.80 -10.69 9.57
C PRO A 86 6.39 -11.14 9.98
N GLY A 87 6.10 -12.44 9.85
CA GLY A 87 4.79 -13.01 10.21
C GLY A 87 3.68 -12.84 9.15
N VAL A 88 3.96 -12.23 8.00
CA VAL A 88 3.01 -12.07 6.89
C VAL A 88 3.42 -12.97 5.73
N ALA A 89 2.66 -14.04 5.45
CA ALA A 89 3.00 -14.98 4.38
C ALA A 89 2.91 -14.34 2.97
N LYS A 90 1.87 -13.54 2.73
CA LYS A 90 1.63 -12.82 1.47
C LYS A 90 0.92 -11.51 1.75
N ALA A 91 1.18 -10.48 0.95
CA ALA A 91 0.39 -9.25 0.93
C ALA A 91 0.13 -8.79 -0.50
N TYR A 92 -0.94 -8.02 -0.67
CA TYR A 92 -1.17 -7.26 -1.89
C TYR A 92 -0.57 -5.87 -1.70
N LEU A 93 0.35 -5.49 -2.57
CA LEU A 93 1.12 -4.25 -2.49
C LEU A 93 0.64 -3.29 -3.57
N ILE A 94 0.30 -2.07 -3.18
CA ILE A 94 0.01 -0.93 -4.06
C ILE A 94 1.08 0.12 -3.82
N MET A 95 1.84 0.46 -4.86
CA MET A 95 2.91 1.46 -4.80
C MET A 95 2.73 2.51 -5.88
N GLY A 96 2.71 3.78 -5.51
CA GLY A 96 2.80 4.89 -6.47
C GLY A 96 4.21 5.45 -6.59
N SER A 97 4.52 6.01 -7.76
CA SER A 97 5.76 6.77 -8.01
C SER A 97 5.77 8.11 -7.26
N ASP A 98 4.60 8.73 -7.13
CA ASP A 98 4.38 9.99 -6.44
C ASP A 98 3.02 9.98 -5.71
N LYS A 99 2.73 11.08 -5.00
CA LYS A 99 1.48 11.25 -4.23
C LYS A 99 0.23 10.97 -5.07
N ARG A 100 0.17 11.45 -6.31
CA ARG A 100 -1.02 11.31 -7.17
C ARG A 100 -1.08 9.92 -7.76
N GLY A 101 0.04 9.34 -8.17
CA GLY A 101 0.11 7.93 -8.57
C GLY A 101 -0.44 6.99 -7.51
N THR A 102 -0.05 7.18 -6.24
CA THR A 102 -0.58 6.37 -5.12
C THR A 102 -2.08 6.57 -4.91
N ILE A 103 -2.59 7.80 -5.07
CA ILE A 103 -4.03 8.10 -4.95
C ILE A 103 -4.81 7.50 -6.13
N PHE A 104 -4.26 7.50 -7.34
CA PHE A 104 -4.92 6.93 -8.51
C PHE A 104 -5.06 5.42 -8.44
N ALA A 105 -4.11 4.73 -7.83
CA ALA A 105 -4.18 3.29 -7.59
C ALA A 105 -5.35 2.85 -6.69
N ARG A 106 -6.05 3.80 -6.06
CA ARG A 106 -7.28 3.58 -5.29
C ARG A 106 -8.48 3.27 -6.20
N PHE A 107 -8.53 3.87 -7.38
CA PHE A 107 -9.61 3.72 -8.36
C PHE A 107 -9.42 2.44 -9.18
#